data_AF-A0A978SQ77-F1
#
_entry.id   AF-A0A978SQ77-F1
#
_cell.length_a   1.000
_cell.length_b   1.000
_cell.length_c   1.000
_cell.angle_alpha   90.00
_cell.angle_beta   90.00
_cell.angle_gamma   90.00
#
_symmetry.space_group_name_H-M   'P 1'
#
loop_
_entity.id
_entity.type
_entity.pdbx_description
1 polymer ?
#
loop_
_entity_poly.entity_id
_entity_poly.type
_entity_poly.pdbx_seq_one_letter_code
_entity_poly.pdbx_strand_id
1 'polypeptide(L)'
;MENSSIPIKLALTASCFSLSGALLALPMSPIKTPGASLMLKVESTAPEAAQTALKPGTYWGGGSRYLSIAQRGDRYCLQGASPNGVLVTSLQPINAEQYQAYETNWKLQQRGDVLLFGAMEYQPKGELDPASLFPELNECLESQTGYFKQVWSREAASEVVSPEK
;
A
#
# COMPACT_ATOMS: atom_id res chain seq x y z
N MET A 1 -36.78 -18.19 13.80
CA MET A 1 -36.88 -17.97 12.34
C MET A 1 -35.48 -18.15 11.79
N GLU A 2 -35.24 -19.36 11.32
CA GLU A 2 -34.01 -19.81 10.67
C GLU A 2 -33.91 -19.21 9.26
N ASN A 3 -32.70 -18.82 8.87
CA ASN A 3 -32.13 -19.05 7.54
C ASN A 3 -30.70 -18.49 7.51
N SER A 4 -29.73 -19.00 6.76
CA SER A 4 -29.41 -20.32 6.22
C SER A 4 -28.14 -20.04 5.40
N SER A 5 -27.06 -20.76 5.68
CA SER A 5 -25.73 -20.58 5.09
C SER A 5 -25.69 -20.99 3.62
N ILE A 6 -24.89 -20.28 2.80
CA ILE A 6 -24.51 -20.70 1.46
C ILE A 6 -22.98 -20.72 1.35
N PRO A 7 -22.34 -21.88 1.13
CA PRO A 7 -20.95 -21.94 0.67
C PRO A 7 -20.87 -22.11 -0.85
N ILE A 8 -20.14 -21.21 -1.52
CA ILE A 8 -19.80 -21.32 -2.94
C ILE A 8 -18.48 -22.09 -3.07
N LYS A 9 -18.54 -23.29 -3.67
CA LYS A 9 -17.40 -24.05 -4.19
C LYS A 9 -17.51 -24.11 -5.72
N LEU A 10 -16.57 -23.52 -6.46
CA LEU A 10 -16.31 -23.83 -7.87
C LEU A 10 -14.79 -23.83 -8.06
N ALA A 11 -14.13 -24.98 -8.19
CA ALA A 11 -14.06 -25.93 -9.32
C ALA A 11 -12.81 -25.66 -10.19
N LEU A 12 -11.80 -26.52 -9.98
CA LEU A 12 -10.63 -26.73 -10.84
C LEU A 12 -11.07 -27.15 -12.25
N THR A 13 -10.42 -26.59 -13.28
CA THR A 13 -10.35 -27.20 -14.60
C THR A 13 -8.89 -27.28 -15.04
N ALA A 14 -8.38 -28.51 -15.05
CA ALA A 14 -7.11 -28.88 -15.67
C ALA A 14 -7.37 -29.21 -17.14
N SER A 15 -6.59 -28.63 -18.05
CA SER A 15 -6.60 -28.95 -19.47
C SER A 15 -5.28 -29.64 -19.86
N CYS A 16 -5.38 -30.96 -20.06
CA CYS A 16 -4.34 -31.78 -20.68
C CYS A 16 -4.38 -31.58 -22.20
N PHE A 17 -3.28 -31.12 -22.81
CA PHE A 17 -3.06 -31.26 -24.25
C PHE A 17 -2.22 -32.52 -24.52
N SER A 18 -2.86 -33.50 -25.16
CA SER A 18 -2.25 -34.68 -25.74
C SER A 18 -1.83 -34.37 -27.18
N LEU A 19 -0.56 -34.64 -27.52
CA LEU A 19 -0.14 -34.80 -28.91
C LEU A 19 0.64 -36.12 -29.06
N SER A 20 0.00 -37.07 -29.72
CA SER A 20 0.57 -38.30 -30.24
C SER A 20 1.52 -38.00 -31.40
N GLY A 21 2.65 -38.70 -31.49
CA GLY A 21 3.51 -38.63 -32.67
C GLY A 21 4.73 -39.53 -32.65
N ALA A 22 4.61 -40.67 -33.35
CA ALA A 22 5.65 -41.49 -34.00
C ALA A 22 6.66 -42.30 -33.14
N LEU A 23 6.43 -43.62 -33.13
CA LEU A 23 7.44 -44.67 -32.92
C LEU A 23 8.43 -44.71 -34.10
N LEU A 24 9.72 -44.65 -33.80
CA LEU A 24 10.78 -45.28 -34.61
C LEU A 24 11.73 -46.02 -33.66
N ALA A 25 12.04 -47.25 -34.04
CA ALA A 25 12.84 -48.20 -33.28
C ALA A 25 14.34 -48.15 -33.64
N LEU A 26 15.14 -48.74 -32.74
CA LEU A 26 16.54 -49.21 -32.84
C LEU A 26 17.65 -48.22 -32.40
N PRO A 27 18.85 -48.68 -31.99
CA PRO A 27 19.24 -49.87 -31.23
C PRO A 27 19.94 -49.51 -29.90
N MET A 28 19.89 -50.43 -28.91
CA MET A 28 20.51 -50.24 -27.59
C MET A 28 22.05 -50.27 -27.68
N SER A 29 22.69 -49.19 -27.23
CA SER A 29 24.13 -49.13 -26.94
C SER A 29 24.37 -49.22 -25.43
N PRO A 30 25.47 -49.86 -24.99
CA PRO A 30 25.76 -50.04 -23.57
C PRO A 30 26.07 -48.71 -22.87
N ILE A 31 25.47 -48.60 -21.70
CA ILE A 31 25.58 -47.56 -20.68
C ILE A 31 27.05 -47.23 -20.41
N LYS A 32 27.44 -45.97 -20.66
CA LYS A 32 28.61 -45.34 -20.04
C LYS A 32 28.17 -44.01 -19.46
N THR A 33 27.97 -44.04 -18.15
CA THR A 33 27.55 -42.96 -17.27
C THR A 33 28.35 -41.68 -17.53
N PRO A 34 27.75 -40.62 -18.11
CA PRO A 34 28.26 -39.28 -17.92
C PRO A 34 27.85 -38.83 -16.53
N GLY A 35 28.80 -38.29 -15.77
CA GLY A 35 28.56 -37.73 -14.45
C GLY A 35 27.30 -36.87 -14.45
N ALA A 36 26.44 -37.13 -13.47
CA ALA A 36 25.24 -36.36 -13.24
C ALA A 36 25.61 -34.89 -13.05
N SER A 37 25.49 -34.10 -14.12
CA SER A 37 25.26 -32.67 -13.97
C SER A 37 23.87 -32.53 -13.38
N LEU A 38 23.80 -32.56 -12.05
CA LEU A 38 22.73 -31.95 -11.29
C LEU A 38 22.67 -30.48 -11.73
N MET A 39 21.80 -30.20 -12.71
CA MET A 39 21.27 -28.87 -12.92
C MET A 39 20.40 -28.58 -11.70
N LEU A 40 21.03 -28.14 -10.62
CA LEU A 40 20.37 -27.43 -9.54
C LEU A 40 19.68 -26.24 -10.19
N LYS A 41 18.37 -26.38 -10.40
CA LYS A 41 17.50 -25.25 -10.61
C LYS A 41 17.56 -24.44 -9.31
N VAL A 42 18.49 -23.49 -9.27
CA VAL A 42 18.53 -22.47 -8.23
C VAL A 42 17.31 -21.60 -8.50
N GLU A 43 16.17 -22.00 -7.95
CA GLU A 43 15.13 -21.05 -7.60
C GLU A 43 15.78 -20.07 -6.65
N SER A 44 16.21 -18.93 -7.17
CA SER A 44 16.58 -17.80 -6.35
C SER A 44 15.29 -17.29 -5.71
N THR A 45 14.86 -17.92 -4.63
CA THR A 45 14.15 -17.24 -3.55
C THR A 45 15.16 -16.29 -2.91
N ALA A 46 15.47 -15.21 -3.66
CA ALA A 46 16.00 -14.01 -3.05
C ALA A 46 15.00 -13.67 -1.93
N PRO A 47 15.46 -13.38 -0.71
CA PRO A 47 14.59 -12.76 0.27
C PRO A 47 14.15 -11.46 -0.38
N GLU A 48 12.90 -11.42 -0.84
CA GLU A 48 12.17 -10.21 -1.12
C GLU A 48 12.32 -9.39 0.16
N ALA A 49 13.26 -8.44 0.14
CA ALA A 49 13.52 -7.57 1.25
C ALA A 49 12.17 -6.97 1.61
N ALA A 50 11.60 -7.41 2.74
CA ALA A 50 10.25 -7.10 3.12
C ALA A 50 10.09 -5.59 3.07
N GLN A 51 9.39 -5.13 2.03
CA GLN A 51 9.13 -3.73 1.79
C GLN A 51 8.44 -3.22 3.05
N THR A 52 9.02 -2.24 3.73
CA THR A 52 8.35 -1.71 4.92
C THR A 52 7.24 -0.81 4.42
N ALA A 53 6.06 -1.41 4.23
CA ALA A 53 4.85 -0.71 3.85
C ALA A 53 4.63 0.48 4.81
N LEU A 54 4.13 1.59 4.27
CA LEU A 54 3.70 2.73 5.07
C LEU A 54 2.73 2.25 6.16
N LYS A 55 3.03 2.57 7.42
CA LYS A 55 2.17 2.22 8.54
C LYS A 55 1.07 3.28 8.68
N PRO A 56 -0.21 2.90 8.69
CA PRO A 56 -1.28 3.83 9.03
C PRO A 56 -1.14 4.30 10.48
N GLY A 57 -1.49 5.55 10.75
CA GLY A 57 -1.42 6.13 12.09
C GLY A 57 -1.13 7.63 12.07
N THR A 58 -1.00 8.19 13.28
CA THR A 58 -0.67 9.59 13.48
C THR A 58 0.78 9.74 13.91
N TYR A 59 1.44 10.72 13.31
CA TYR A 59 2.85 11.02 13.52
C TYR A 59 3.06 12.48 13.91
N TRP A 60 4.04 12.72 14.78
CA TRP A 60 4.37 14.03 15.32
C TRP A 60 5.77 14.46 14.90
N GLY A 61 5.87 15.61 14.23
CA GLY A 61 7.12 16.18 13.74
C GLY A 61 7.63 17.36 14.56
N GLY A 62 7.17 17.50 15.82
CA GLY A 62 7.48 18.64 16.68
C GLY A 62 6.45 19.79 16.61
N GLY A 63 6.32 20.54 17.71
CA GLY A 63 5.39 21.66 17.83
C GLY A 63 3.94 21.26 17.52
N SER A 64 3.25 22.09 16.72
CA SER A 64 1.87 21.86 16.27
C SER A 64 1.75 21.16 14.90
N ARG A 65 2.78 20.41 14.48
CA ARG A 65 2.81 19.72 13.17
C ARG A 65 2.49 18.25 13.34
N TYR A 66 1.38 17.82 12.74
CA TYR A 66 0.94 16.44 12.73
C TYR A 66 0.72 15.96 11.31
N LEU A 67 1.11 14.72 11.06
CA LEU A 67 0.78 14.00 9.84
C LEU A 67 -0.04 12.77 10.23
N SER A 68 -1.09 12.49 9.48
CA SER A 68 -1.89 11.27 9.62
C SER A 68 -1.82 10.52 8.29
N ILE A 69 -1.49 9.23 8.36
CA ILE A 69 -1.49 8.32 7.21
C ILE A 69 -2.67 7.38 7.38
N ALA A 70 -3.62 7.42 6.45
CA ALA A 70 -4.72 6.48 6.40
C ALA A 70 -4.57 5.52 5.21
N GLN A 71 -5.14 4.32 5.36
CA GLN A 71 -5.13 3.30 4.32
C GLN A 71 -6.52 2.69 4.15
N ARG A 72 -6.90 2.44 2.90
CA ARG A 72 -8.07 1.63 2.53
C ARG A 72 -7.72 0.77 1.31
N GLY A 73 -7.66 -0.55 1.49
CA GLY A 73 -7.11 -1.45 0.48
C GLY A 73 -5.65 -1.07 0.16
N ASP A 74 -5.34 -0.88 -1.11
CA ASP A 74 -4.00 -0.50 -1.59
C ASP A 74 -3.76 1.01 -1.61
N ARG A 75 -4.77 1.80 -1.24
CA ARG A 75 -4.71 3.26 -1.31
C ARG A 75 -4.27 3.87 0.01
N TYR A 76 -3.25 4.71 -0.07
CA TYR A 76 -2.74 5.51 1.05
C TYR A 76 -3.08 6.99 0.85
N CYS A 77 -3.51 7.64 1.91
CA CYS A 77 -3.76 9.08 1.94
C CYS A 77 -3.03 9.72 3.12
N LEU A 78 -2.42 10.87 2.86
CA LEU A 78 -1.75 11.72 3.83
C LEU A 78 -2.66 12.89 4.17
N GLN A 79 -2.80 13.18 5.46
CA GLN A 79 -3.36 14.42 5.97
C GLN A 79 -2.29 15.15 6.78
N GLY A 80 -1.96 16.38 6.41
CA GLY A 80 -1.09 17.26 7.19
C GLY A 80 -1.87 18.44 7.75
N ALA A 81 -1.76 18.67 9.06
CA ALA A 81 -2.37 19.82 9.72
C ALA A 81 -1.30 20.81 10.20
N SER A 82 -1.53 22.09 9.94
CA SER A 82 -0.67 23.19 10.38
C SER A 82 -1.51 24.43 10.73
N PRO A 83 -0.93 25.47 11.35
CA PRO A 83 -1.63 26.73 11.57
C PRO A 83 -2.17 27.39 10.28
N ASN A 84 -1.58 27.09 9.13
CA ASN A 84 -1.97 27.66 7.84
C ASN A 84 -3.14 26.92 7.19
N GLY A 85 -3.50 25.75 7.70
CA GLY A 85 -4.59 24.94 7.18
C GLY A 85 -4.25 23.46 7.15
N VAL A 86 -5.09 22.74 6.42
CA VAL A 86 -5.05 21.29 6.26
C VAL A 86 -4.76 20.96 4.80
N LEU A 87 -3.93 19.96 4.59
CA LEU A 87 -3.66 19.39 3.29
C LEU A 87 -3.98 17.91 3.33
N VAL A 88 -4.70 17.44 2.31
CA VAL A 88 -4.96 16.02 2.09
C VAL A 88 -4.51 15.65 0.68
N THR A 89 -3.73 14.57 0.56
CA THR A 89 -3.22 14.09 -0.72
C THR A 89 -3.08 12.58 -0.75
N SER A 90 -3.36 11.98 -1.90
CA SER A 90 -3.10 10.56 -2.14
C SER A 90 -1.61 10.29 -2.30
N LEU A 91 -1.14 9.15 -1.79
CA LEU A 91 0.24 8.73 -1.90
C LEU A 91 0.41 7.67 -2.99
N GLN A 92 1.45 7.83 -3.82
CA GLN A 92 1.82 6.89 -4.86
C GLN A 92 3.17 6.24 -4.53
N PRO A 93 3.29 4.90 -4.56
CA PRO A 93 4.57 4.25 -4.35
C PRO A 93 5.53 4.60 -5.48
N ILE A 94 6.73 5.08 -5.12
CA ILE A 94 7.85 5.29 -6.07
C ILE A 94 8.71 4.02 -6.12
N ASN A 95 9.00 3.47 -4.94
CA ASN A 95 9.78 2.25 -4.74
C ASN A 95 9.35 1.57 -3.43
N ALA A 96 10.07 0.53 -3.03
CA ALA A 96 9.78 -0.29 -1.86
C ALA A 96 9.64 0.47 -0.53
N GLU A 97 10.27 1.64 -0.40
CA GLU A 97 10.31 2.38 0.87
C GLU A 97 9.79 3.82 0.74
N GLN A 98 9.60 4.31 -0.48
CA GLN A 98 9.31 5.71 -0.75
C GLN A 98 7.97 5.90 -1.47
N TYR A 99 7.25 6.91 -1.01
CA TYR A 99 5.98 7.33 -1.57
C TYR A 99 6.04 8.81 -1.98
N GLN A 100 5.42 9.15 -3.09
CA GLN A 100 5.23 10.52 -3.54
C GLN A 100 3.81 10.98 -3.21
N ALA A 101 3.68 12.16 -2.62
CA ALA A 101 2.38 12.81 -2.48
C ALA A 101 1.94 13.40 -3.83
N TYR A 102 0.71 13.05 -4.26
CA TYR A 102 0.14 13.48 -5.54
C TYR A 102 0.06 15.00 -5.65
N GLU A 103 0.33 15.52 -6.85
CA GLU A 103 0.45 16.95 -7.18
C GLU A 103 1.49 17.74 -6.37
N THR A 104 2.30 17.06 -5.58
CA THR A 104 3.43 17.64 -4.87
C THR A 104 4.74 16.95 -5.24
N ASN A 105 5.86 17.59 -4.93
CA ASN A 105 7.18 16.96 -5.00
C ASN A 105 7.61 16.36 -3.66
N TRP A 106 6.68 16.18 -2.72
CA TRP A 106 6.99 15.68 -1.39
C TRP A 106 7.14 14.17 -1.41
N LYS A 107 8.21 13.71 -0.78
CA LYS A 107 8.56 12.30 -0.63
C LYS A 107 8.46 11.89 0.82
N LEU A 108 7.82 10.75 1.04
CA LEU A 108 7.67 10.11 2.32
C LEU A 108 8.47 8.82 2.31
N GLN A 109 9.15 8.51 3.41
CA GLN A 109 9.85 7.25 3.58
C GLN A 109 9.62 6.72 5.00
N GLN A 110 9.27 5.44 5.12
CA GLN A 110 9.15 4.79 6.43
C GLN A 110 10.50 4.18 6.81
N ARG A 111 11.03 4.51 8.00
CA ARG A 111 12.24 3.88 8.57
C ARG A 111 11.91 3.35 9.96
N GLY A 112 11.63 2.05 10.05
CA GLY A 112 11.12 1.45 11.30
C GLY A 112 9.74 2.02 11.63
N ASP A 113 9.63 2.69 12.78
CA ASP A 113 8.40 3.39 13.18
C ASP A 113 8.43 4.90 12.91
N VAL A 114 9.56 5.42 12.44
CA VAL A 114 9.72 6.84 12.11
C VAL A 114 9.30 7.08 10.66
N LEU A 115 8.49 8.12 10.46
CA LEU A 115 8.12 8.61 9.14
C LEU A 115 9.04 9.77 8.77
N LEU A 116 9.77 9.63 7.67
CA LEU A 116 10.59 10.69 7.10
C LEU A 116 9.77 11.47 6.08
N PHE A 117 9.73 12.79 6.22
CA PHE A 117 9.06 13.70 5.31
C PHE A 117 10.03 14.82 4.94
N GLY A 118 10.61 14.73 3.73
CA GLY A 118 11.74 15.57 3.36
C GLY A 118 12.93 15.39 4.31
N ALA A 119 13.41 16.47 4.91
CA ALA A 119 14.48 16.43 5.92
C ALA A 119 13.97 16.29 7.37
N MET A 120 12.65 16.15 7.56
CA MET A 120 12.04 16.05 8.88
C MET A 120 11.74 14.61 9.25
N GLU A 121 11.90 14.30 10.53
CA GLU A 121 11.52 13.02 11.12
C GLU A 121 10.26 13.19 11.95
N TYR A 122 9.29 12.31 11.74
CA TYR A 122 8.04 12.28 12.45
C TYR A 122 7.96 11.00 13.28
N GLN A 123 7.80 11.17 14.60
CA GLN A 123 7.70 10.09 15.56
C GLN A 123 6.28 9.55 15.61
N PRO A 124 6.09 8.22 15.78
CA PRO A 124 4.75 7.65 15.94
C PRO A 124 4.11 8.22 17.20
N LYS A 125 2.89 8.75 17.07
CA LYS A 125 2.11 9.26 18.20
C LYS A 125 1.03 8.27 18.65
N GLY A 126 0.55 7.45 17.73
CA GLY A 126 -0.45 6.41 18.02
C GLY A 126 -1.26 6.05 16.79
N GLU A 127 -2.33 5.30 17.06
CA GLU A 127 -3.32 4.95 16.05
C GLU A 127 -4.04 6.19 15.50
N LEU A 128 -4.66 6.01 14.34
CA LEU A 128 -5.40 7.06 13.66
C LEU A 128 -6.64 7.42 14.48
N ASP A 129 -6.68 8.62 15.07
CA ASP A 129 -7.86 9.09 15.81
C ASP A 129 -8.91 9.64 14.84
N PRO A 130 -10.06 8.95 14.67
CA PRO A 130 -11.11 9.38 13.73
C PRO A 130 -11.67 10.76 14.04
N ALA A 131 -11.62 11.22 15.29
CA ALA A 131 -12.08 12.57 15.67
C ALA A 131 -11.16 13.69 15.16
N SER A 132 -9.90 13.35 14.82
CA SER A 132 -8.90 14.28 14.31
C SER A 132 -8.78 14.29 12.78
N LEU A 133 -9.59 13.48 12.10
CA LEU A 133 -9.58 13.33 10.65
C LEU A 133 -10.51 14.33 10.00
N PHE A 134 -10.01 15.00 8.98
CA PHE A 134 -10.81 15.88 8.14
C PHE A 134 -11.63 15.03 7.16
N PRO A 135 -12.87 15.44 6.83
CA PRO A 135 -13.74 14.69 5.93
C PRO A 135 -13.09 14.44 4.56
N GLU A 136 -12.24 15.36 4.11
CA GLU A 136 -11.40 15.24 2.92
C GLU A 136 -10.54 13.97 2.88
N LEU A 137 -10.16 13.43 4.04
CA LEU A 137 -9.39 12.20 4.09
C LEU A 137 -10.22 11.01 3.61
N ASN A 138 -11.52 10.96 3.93
CA ASN A 138 -12.41 9.93 3.41
C ASN A 138 -12.65 10.08 1.91
N GLU A 139 -12.84 11.31 1.42
CA GLU A 139 -12.90 11.59 -0.02
C GLU A 139 -11.64 11.10 -0.73
N CYS A 140 -10.47 11.35 -0.13
CA CYS A 140 -9.20 10.85 -0.64
C CYS A 140 -9.20 9.34 -0.71
N LEU A 141 -9.58 8.64 0.37
CA LEU A 141 -9.57 7.17 0.44
C LEU A 141 -10.57 6.50 -0.51
N GLU A 142 -11.65 7.19 -0.88
CA GLU A 142 -12.69 6.69 -1.78
C GLU A 142 -12.42 7.03 -3.25
N SER A 143 -11.58 8.01 -3.52
CA SER A 143 -11.21 8.39 -4.87
C SER A 143 -10.43 7.29 -5.60
N GLN A 144 -10.80 7.05 -6.86
CA GLN A 144 -10.11 6.10 -7.75
C GLN A 144 -8.91 6.72 -8.48
N THR A 145 -8.78 8.05 -8.46
CA THR A 145 -7.72 8.80 -9.15
C THR A 145 -6.76 9.43 -8.14
N GLY A 146 -5.74 10.15 -8.63
CA GLY A 146 -5.00 11.07 -7.76
C GLY A 146 -5.95 12.04 -7.04
N TYR A 147 -5.66 12.36 -5.79
CA TYR A 147 -6.44 13.30 -4.98
C TYR A 147 -5.49 14.29 -4.32
N PHE A 148 -5.85 15.57 -4.38
CA PHE A 148 -5.16 16.66 -3.69
C PHE A 148 -6.19 17.71 -3.29
N LYS A 149 -6.20 18.12 -2.02
CA LYS A 149 -7.03 19.21 -1.53
C LYS A 149 -6.31 19.94 -0.40
N GLN A 150 -6.38 21.27 -0.44
CA GLN A 150 -5.83 22.13 0.60
C GLN A 150 -6.93 23.07 1.08
N VAL A 151 -7.20 23.05 2.39
CA VAL A 151 -8.20 23.89 3.05
C VAL A 151 -7.46 24.88 3.93
N TRP A 152 -7.55 26.17 3.63
CA TRP A 152 -6.87 27.21 4.40
C TRP A 152 -7.67 27.56 5.67
N SER A 153 -6.97 27.89 6.76
CA SER A 153 -7.60 28.19 8.06
C SER A 153 -8.62 29.34 8.04
N ARG A 154 -8.64 30.20 7.01
CA ARG A 154 -9.64 31.28 6.88
C ARG A 154 -11.00 30.76 6.42
N GLU A 155 -11.05 29.65 5.70
CA GLU A 155 -12.30 29.05 5.19
C GLU A 155 -12.88 28.05 6.19
N ALA A 156 -12.04 27.32 6.93
CA ALA A 156 -12.48 26.40 7.99
C ALA A 156 -13.15 27.12 9.19
N ALA A 157 -12.90 28.42 9.37
CA ALA A 157 -13.52 29.21 10.43
C ALA A 157 -14.94 29.72 10.09
N SER A 158 -15.38 29.60 8.83
CA SER A 158 -16.70 30.08 8.40
C SER A 158 -17.84 29.07 8.56
N GLU A 159 -17.57 27.79 8.81
CA GLU A 159 -18.62 26.79 9.09
C GLU A 159 -18.93 26.60 10.59
N VAL A 160 -18.19 27.27 11.48
CA VAL A 160 -18.50 27.33 12.91
C VAL A 160 -19.11 28.70 13.25
N VAL A 161 -20.17 29.08 12.55
CA VAL A 161 -21.08 30.12 13.04
C VAL A 161 -22.21 29.41 13.79
N SER A 162 -22.15 29.54 15.11
CA SER A 162 -23.03 28.93 16.11
C SER A 162 -24.52 28.92 15.75
N PRO A 163 -25.24 27.82 16.02
CA PRO A 163 -26.67 27.85 16.29
C PRO A 163 -26.92 28.26 17.75
N GLU A 164 -27.02 29.56 18.01
CA GLU A 164 -27.71 30.13 19.18
C GLU A 164 -28.35 31.44 18.69
N LYS A 165 -29.65 31.72 18.81
CA LYS A 165 -30.64 31.27 19.78
C LYS A 165 -32.05 31.56 19.24
#